data_AF-X0WJP3-F1
#
_entry.id   AF-X0WJP3-F1
#
_cell.length_a   1.000
_cell.length_b   1.000
_cell.length_c   1.000
_cell.angle_alpha   90.00
_cell.angle_beta   90.00
_cell.angle_gamma   90.00
#
_symmetry.space_group_name_H-M   'P 1'
#
loop_
_entity.id
_entity.type
_entity.pdbx_description
1 polymer ?
#
loop_
_entity_poly.entity_id
_entity_poly.type
_entity_poly.pdbx_seq_one_letter_code
_entity_poly.pdbx_strand_id
1 'polypeptide(L)'
;MEHVYKKVEKIVFGFMSPNAIKKMAVAKIVTPELYDKEGYPVDGGLMDIRLGVIDPGLRCKTCGSKLKECVGHFGYIELARPVVHIHGIKVIHDFLITTCGDCGKLLLKEGDIEKYKEKLKKIENEKGLDAKRRAIREIIAKIKTTKKCPHCESKQFKIVIEKPTIFIENDKRIFPIEIRSRLEKVSD
;
A
#
# COMPACT_ATOMS: atom_id res chain seq x y z
N MET A 1 -12.15 -37.51 17.52
CA MET A 1 -11.78 -36.10 17.84
C MET A 1 -10.69 -35.71 16.86
N GLU A 2 -10.90 -34.65 16.05
CA GLU A 2 -9.83 -34.16 15.16
C GLU A 2 -8.67 -33.62 15.98
N HIS A 3 -7.47 -34.17 15.77
CA HIS A 3 -6.24 -33.69 16.41
C HIS A 3 -5.81 -32.37 15.75
N VAL A 4 -5.86 -31.28 16.51
CA VAL A 4 -5.38 -29.96 16.06
C VAL A 4 -3.90 -29.81 16.41
N TYR A 5 -3.02 -29.85 15.39
CA TYR A 5 -1.56 -29.77 15.58
C TYR A 5 -1.02 -28.35 15.78
N LYS A 6 -1.70 -27.32 15.26
CA LYS A 6 -1.34 -25.91 15.40
C LYS A 6 -2.58 -25.04 15.52
N LYS A 7 -2.50 -23.99 16.36
CA LYS A 7 -3.54 -22.98 16.52
C LYS A 7 -3.03 -21.62 16.07
N VAL A 8 -3.90 -20.80 15.49
CA VAL A 8 -3.57 -19.42 15.10
C VAL A 8 -3.48 -18.57 16.37
N GLU A 9 -2.29 -18.02 16.63
CA GLU A 9 -2.06 -17.15 17.80
C GLU A 9 -2.55 -15.72 17.53
N LYS A 10 -2.16 -15.14 16.39
CA LYS A 10 -2.49 -13.76 16.02
C LYS A 10 -2.48 -13.54 14.51
N ILE A 11 -3.16 -12.49 14.08
CA ILE A 11 -3.14 -11.98 12.70
C ILE A 11 -2.55 -10.58 12.72
N VAL A 12 -1.51 -10.35 11.92
CA VAL A 12 -0.85 -9.04 11.77
C VAL A 12 -1.25 -8.45 10.43
N PHE A 13 -1.91 -7.30 10.47
CA PHE A 13 -2.32 -6.58 9.27
C PHE A 13 -1.20 -5.65 8.79
N GLY A 14 -1.11 -5.48 7.47
CA GLY A 14 -0.15 -4.60 6.83
C GLY A 14 -0.43 -4.44 5.35
N PHE A 15 0.41 -3.65 4.68
CA PHE A 15 0.38 -3.54 3.22
C PHE A 15 1.29 -4.60 2.59
N MET A 16 0.85 -5.19 1.47
CA MET A 16 1.69 -6.10 0.70
C MET A 16 2.67 -5.31 -0.16
N SER A 17 3.96 -5.62 -0.04
CA SER A 17 4.96 -5.03 -0.94
C SER A 17 4.80 -5.63 -2.36
N PRO A 18 5.21 -4.90 -3.41
CA PRO A 18 5.20 -5.42 -4.78
C PRO A 18 5.97 -6.74 -4.90
N ASN A 19 7.08 -6.88 -4.18
CA ASN A 19 7.89 -8.10 -4.16
C ASN A 19 7.16 -9.27 -3.48
N ALA A 20 6.41 -9.02 -2.40
CA ALA A 20 5.62 -10.05 -1.75
C ALA A 20 4.49 -10.56 -2.66
N ILE A 21 3.81 -9.65 -3.37
CA ILE A 21 2.77 -10.01 -4.36
C ILE A 21 3.37 -10.89 -5.46
N LYS A 22 4.49 -10.48 -6.06
CA LYS A 22 5.17 -11.27 -7.11
C LYS A 22 5.63 -12.64 -6.63
N LYS A 23 6.13 -12.74 -5.39
CA LYS A 23 6.59 -14.00 -4.80
C LYS A 23 5.45 -14.97 -4.49
N MET A 24 4.27 -14.46 -4.13
CA MET A 24 3.08 -15.28 -3.88
C MET A 24 2.38 -15.74 -5.17
N ALA A 25 2.57 -15.00 -6.26
CA ALA A 25 1.86 -15.24 -7.49
C ALA A 25 2.52 -16.33 -8.35
N VAL A 26 1.69 -17.17 -8.98
CA VAL A 26 2.14 -18.30 -9.81
C VAL A 26 2.12 -17.99 -11.30
N ALA A 27 1.42 -16.93 -11.70
CA ALA A 27 1.33 -16.48 -13.09
C ALA A 27 1.27 -14.95 -13.17
N LYS A 28 1.88 -14.41 -14.23
CA LYS A 28 1.71 -13.02 -14.66
C LYS A 28 0.61 -12.99 -15.72
N ILE A 29 -0.37 -12.13 -15.53
CA ILE A 29 -1.49 -11.96 -16.48
C ILE A 29 -1.11 -10.87 -17.49
N VAL A 30 -1.16 -11.24 -18.76
CA VAL A 30 -0.72 -10.40 -19.89
C VAL A 30 -1.71 -10.39 -21.05
N THR A 31 -2.61 -11.36 -21.11
CA THR A 31 -3.55 -11.57 -22.22
C THR A 31 -4.98 -11.24 -21.74
N PRO A 32 -5.75 -10.41 -22.45
CA PRO A 32 -7.14 -10.12 -22.08
C PRO A 32 -8.11 -11.26 -22.43
N GLU A 33 -7.74 -12.13 -23.37
CA GLU A 33 -8.56 -13.26 -23.80
C GLU A 33 -8.73 -14.29 -22.67
N LEU A 34 -9.96 -14.79 -22.51
CA LEU A 34 -10.30 -15.78 -21.49
C LEU A 34 -10.12 -17.20 -22.02
N TYR A 35 -10.67 -17.45 -23.21
CA TYR A 35 -10.68 -18.74 -23.89
C TYR A 35 -10.25 -18.56 -25.34
N ASP A 36 -9.61 -19.59 -25.90
CA ASP A 36 -9.30 -19.65 -27.32
C ASP A 36 -10.54 -20.02 -28.16
N LYS A 37 -10.34 -20.17 -29.47
CA LYS A 37 -11.41 -20.52 -30.42
C LYS A 37 -11.99 -21.92 -30.20
N GLU A 38 -11.26 -22.79 -29.53
CA GLU A 38 -11.66 -24.17 -29.23
C GLU A 38 -12.32 -24.28 -27.83
N GLY A 39 -12.38 -23.17 -27.08
CA GLY A 39 -12.97 -23.10 -25.76
C GLY A 39 -12.02 -23.43 -24.61
N TYR A 40 -10.72 -23.57 -24.88
CA TYR A 40 -9.72 -23.82 -23.84
C TYR A 40 -9.21 -22.52 -23.21
N PRO A 41 -8.91 -22.52 -21.89
CA PRO A 41 -8.35 -21.33 -21.25
C PRO A 41 -7.00 -20.92 -21.84
N VAL A 42 -6.81 -19.61 -22.00
CA VAL A 42 -5.57 -19.06 -22.58
C VAL A 42 -4.48 -18.92 -21.51
N ASP A 43 -3.27 -19.41 -21.81
CA ASP A 43 -2.09 -19.19 -20.97
C ASP A 43 -1.78 -17.69 -20.88
N GLY A 44 -1.56 -17.19 -19.65
CA GLY A 44 -1.36 -15.76 -19.37
C GLY A 44 -2.65 -14.92 -19.38
N GLY A 45 -3.81 -15.54 -19.60
CA GLY A 45 -5.13 -14.93 -19.46
C GLY A 45 -5.69 -15.00 -18.03
N LEU A 46 -6.88 -14.44 -17.81
CA LEU A 46 -7.53 -14.48 -16.50
C LEU A 46 -7.96 -15.91 -16.08
N MET A 47 -8.22 -16.78 -17.06
CA MET A 47 -8.58 -18.19 -16.84
C MET A 47 -7.37 -19.14 -16.88
N ASP A 48 -6.15 -18.63 -16.78
CA ASP A 48 -4.93 -19.46 -16.79
C ASP A 48 -5.01 -20.57 -15.73
N ILE A 49 -4.85 -21.82 -16.17
CA ILE A 49 -5.02 -23.01 -15.34
C ILE A 49 -3.95 -23.18 -14.25
N ARG A 50 -2.94 -22.30 -14.19
CA ARG A 50 -2.06 -22.16 -13.02
C ARG A 50 -2.76 -21.47 -11.85
N LEU A 51 -3.74 -20.61 -12.10
CA LEU A 51 -4.50 -19.90 -11.05
C LEU A 51 -5.53 -20.80 -10.35
N GLY A 52 -5.87 -21.91 -10.97
CA GLY A 52 -6.89 -22.84 -10.52
C GLY A 52 -7.67 -23.38 -11.71
N VAL A 53 -8.56 -24.34 -11.45
CA VAL A 53 -9.45 -24.90 -12.48
C VAL A 53 -10.88 -24.84 -12.00
N ILE A 54 -11.78 -24.43 -12.90
CA ILE A 54 -13.23 -24.47 -12.70
C ILE A 54 -13.90 -25.62 -13.47
N ASP A 55 -13.22 -26.16 -14.47
CA ASP A 55 -13.73 -27.24 -15.33
C ASP A 55 -13.38 -28.62 -14.73
N PRO A 56 -14.36 -29.52 -14.54
CA PRO A 56 -14.14 -30.88 -14.05
C PRO A 56 -13.16 -31.72 -14.89
N GLY A 57 -13.03 -31.44 -16.18
CA GLY A 57 -12.14 -32.13 -17.11
C GLY A 57 -10.68 -31.70 -17.01
N LEU A 58 -10.40 -30.59 -16.32
CA LEU A 58 -9.06 -30.01 -16.21
C LEU A 58 -8.43 -30.24 -14.84
N ARG A 59 -7.09 -30.16 -14.80
CA ARG A 59 -6.28 -30.19 -13.58
C ARG A 59 -5.46 -28.92 -13.48
N CYS A 60 -5.34 -28.38 -12.27
CA CYS A 60 -4.55 -27.19 -12.02
C CYS A 60 -3.06 -27.45 -12.36
N LYS A 61 -2.45 -26.58 -13.18
CA LYS A 61 -1.02 -26.69 -13.52
C LYS A 61 -0.09 -26.43 -12.32
N THR A 62 -0.59 -25.79 -11.25
CA THR A 62 0.21 -25.43 -10.06
C THR A 62 0.21 -26.53 -9.00
N CYS A 63 -0.97 -27.05 -8.61
CA CYS A 63 -1.08 -28.06 -7.56
C CYS A 63 -1.44 -29.48 -8.05
N GLY A 64 -1.82 -29.65 -9.32
CA GLY A 64 -2.22 -30.94 -9.89
C GLY A 64 -3.62 -31.43 -9.49
N SER A 65 -4.28 -30.72 -8.57
CA SER A 65 -5.61 -31.05 -8.05
C SER A 65 -6.73 -30.78 -9.06
N LYS A 66 -7.86 -31.47 -8.88
CA LYS A 66 -9.11 -31.21 -9.59
C LYS A 66 -9.90 -30.08 -8.94
N LEU A 67 -10.98 -29.65 -9.59
CA LEU A 67 -11.90 -28.57 -9.15
C LEU A 67 -12.16 -28.52 -7.63
N LYS A 68 -12.60 -29.64 -7.05
CA LYS A 68 -13.04 -29.69 -5.63
C LYS A 68 -11.90 -29.58 -4.61
N GLU A 69 -10.67 -29.87 -5.03
CA GLU A 69 -9.50 -29.96 -4.16
C GLU A 69 -8.56 -28.76 -4.33
N CYS A 70 -8.70 -28.01 -5.43
CA CYS A 70 -7.88 -26.84 -5.70
C CYS A 70 -8.37 -25.65 -4.85
N VAL A 71 -7.48 -25.10 -4.02
CA VAL A 71 -7.75 -23.93 -3.16
C VAL A 71 -7.59 -22.59 -3.89
N GLY A 72 -7.18 -22.61 -5.16
CA GLY A 72 -6.84 -21.42 -5.94
C GLY A 72 -5.44 -20.90 -5.68
N HIS A 73 -4.91 -20.15 -6.66
CA HIS A 73 -3.57 -19.59 -6.64
C HIS A 73 -3.58 -18.15 -7.14
N PHE A 74 -2.79 -17.30 -6.49
CA PHE A 74 -2.73 -15.89 -6.87
C PHE A 74 -2.00 -15.70 -8.20
N GLY A 75 -2.52 -14.79 -9.02
CA GLY A 75 -1.80 -14.19 -10.13
C GLY A 75 -1.47 -12.73 -9.84
N TYR A 76 -0.79 -12.08 -10.76
CA TYR A 76 -0.62 -10.63 -10.69
C TYR A 76 -0.64 -9.98 -12.08
N ILE A 77 -1.04 -8.72 -12.11
CA ILE A 77 -0.92 -7.84 -13.28
C ILE A 77 0.17 -6.81 -12.95
N GLU A 78 1.16 -6.68 -13.83
CA GLU A 78 2.16 -5.63 -13.71
C GLU A 78 1.56 -4.31 -14.24
N LEU A 79 1.35 -3.34 -13.35
CA LEU A 79 0.88 -2.03 -13.75
C LEU A 79 1.99 -1.24 -14.44
N ALA A 80 1.71 -0.71 -15.62
CA ALA A 80 2.68 0.10 -16.37
C ALA A 80 3.08 1.41 -15.66
N ARG A 81 2.19 1.93 -14.81
CA ARG A 81 2.41 3.13 -13.99
C ARG A 81 1.83 2.94 -12.59
N PRO A 82 2.40 3.59 -11.56
CA PRO A 82 1.83 3.54 -10.21
C PRO A 82 0.44 4.17 -10.18
N VAL A 83 -0.44 3.58 -9.38
CA VAL A 83 -1.81 4.05 -9.16
C VAL A 83 -2.00 4.27 -7.67
N VAL A 84 -2.60 5.41 -7.31
CA VAL A 84 -2.94 5.71 -5.91
C VAL A 84 -4.10 4.82 -5.47
N HIS A 85 -3.89 4.06 -4.40
CA HIS A 85 -4.96 3.27 -3.79
C HIS A 85 -5.97 4.18 -3.08
N ILE A 86 -7.26 4.03 -3.37
CA ILE A 86 -8.31 4.94 -2.89
C ILE A 86 -8.39 5.02 -1.35
N HIS A 87 -8.22 3.89 -0.65
CA HIS A 87 -8.21 3.89 0.81
C HIS A 87 -6.96 4.57 1.41
N GLY A 88 -5.91 4.74 0.61
CA GLY A 88 -4.65 5.34 1.03
C GLY A 88 -4.60 6.87 0.90
N ILE A 89 -5.59 7.50 0.26
CA ILE A 89 -5.53 8.94 -0.11
C ILE A 89 -5.25 9.83 1.11
N LYS A 90 -5.97 9.64 2.22
CA LYS A 90 -5.81 10.46 3.43
C LYS A 90 -4.42 10.28 4.05
N VAL A 91 -3.96 9.03 4.11
CA VAL A 91 -2.64 8.70 4.68
C VAL A 91 -1.54 9.29 3.82
N ILE A 92 -1.63 9.12 2.49
CA ILE A 92 -0.68 9.70 1.53
C ILE A 92 -0.67 11.23 1.67
N HIS A 93 -1.83 11.87 1.78
CA HIS A 93 -1.91 13.32 2.01
C HIS A 93 -1.19 13.74 3.29
N ASP A 94 -1.44 13.04 4.40
CA ASP A 94 -0.77 13.30 5.68
C ASP A 94 0.76 13.19 5.55
N PHE A 95 1.28 12.18 4.86
CA PHE A 95 2.72 12.07 4.60
C PHE A 95 3.24 13.22 3.73
N LEU A 96 2.54 13.55 2.64
CA LEU A 96 2.96 14.61 1.72
C LEU A 96 3.00 16.01 2.38
N ILE A 97 2.13 16.29 3.37
CA ILE A 97 2.13 17.59 4.08
C ILE A 97 3.03 17.61 5.31
N THR A 98 3.49 16.45 5.79
CA THR A 98 4.35 16.36 6.99
C THR A 98 5.81 16.08 6.68
N THR A 99 6.12 15.61 5.48
CA THR A 99 7.48 15.37 5.01
C THR A 99 7.87 16.39 3.96
N CYS A 100 9.16 16.66 3.84
CA CYS A 100 9.69 17.53 2.81
C CYS A 100 9.75 16.80 1.47
N GLY A 101 9.17 17.38 0.41
CA GLY A 101 9.21 16.79 -0.95
C GLY A 101 10.61 16.61 -1.54
N ASP A 102 11.58 17.43 -1.09
CA ASP A 102 12.95 17.39 -1.59
C ASP A 102 13.81 16.39 -0.85
N CYS A 103 13.90 16.53 0.49
CA CYS A 103 14.81 15.73 1.32
C CYS A 103 14.15 14.55 2.03
N GLY A 104 12.82 14.38 1.97
CA GLY A 104 12.09 13.26 2.58
C GLY A 104 11.98 13.29 4.11
N LYS A 105 12.70 14.18 4.80
CA LYS A 105 12.65 14.32 6.26
C LYS A 105 11.33 14.95 6.74
N LEU A 106 10.93 14.63 7.97
CA LEU A 106 9.79 15.28 8.63
C LEU A 106 10.04 16.79 8.75
N LEU A 107 8.98 17.59 8.60
CA LEU A 107 9.01 19.04 8.74
C LEU A 107 8.98 19.47 10.22
N LEU A 108 9.86 18.87 11.01
CA LEU A 108 10.04 19.10 12.44
C LEU A 108 11.54 19.23 12.75
N LYS A 109 11.88 19.97 13.81
CA LYS A 109 13.25 19.99 14.33
C LYS A 109 13.54 18.69 15.07
N GLU A 110 14.78 18.23 15.07
CA GLU A 110 15.17 16.96 15.70
C GLU A 110 14.79 16.88 17.19
N GLY A 111 14.96 17.98 17.94
CA GLY A 111 14.53 18.06 19.34
C GLY A 111 13.01 17.93 19.55
N ASP A 112 12.20 18.41 18.60
CA ASP A 112 10.75 18.25 18.65
C ASP A 112 10.34 16.80 18.30
N ILE A 113 11.06 16.14 17.40
CA ILE A 113 10.80 14.74 17.00
C ILE A 113 10.89 13.83 18.22
N GLU A 114 11.98 13.90 19.00
CA GLU A 114 12.16 13.02 20.17
C GLU A 114 11.10 13.32 21.24
N LYS A 115 10.82 14.60 21.49
CA LYS A 115 9.77 15.02 22.43
C LYS A 115 8.39 14.48 22.04
N TYR A 116 8.03 14.56 20.75
CA TYR A 116 6.75 14.02 20.27
C TYR A 116 6.72 12.49 20.34
N LYS A 117 7.83 11.82 20.05
CA LYS A 117 7.96 10.36 20.12
C LYS A 117 7.71 9.85 21.53
N GLU A 118 8.34 10.45 22.54
CA GLU A 118 8.10 10.12 23.95
C GLU A 118 6.65 10.40 24.37
N LYS A 119 6.12 11.57 23.99
CA LYS A 119 4.73 11.94 24.29
C LYS A 119 3.73 10.93 23.72
N LEU A 120 3.94 10.49 22.48
CA LEU A 120 3.05 9.52 21.82
C LEU A 120 3.12 8.13 22.47
N LYS A 121 4.31 7.69 22.90
CA LYS A 121 4.47 6.44 23.67
C LYS A 121 3.71 6.49 25.00
N LYS A 122 3.83 7.59 25.75
CA LYS A 122 3.08 7.77 27.01
C LYS A 122 1.58 7.73 26.80
N ILE A 123 1.07 8.46 25.80
CA ILE A 123 -0.36 8.49 25.46
C ILE A 123 -0.87 7.09 25.07
N GLU A 124 -0.09 6.33 24.32
CA GLU A 124 -0.46 4.96 23.93
C GLU A 124 -0.60 4.03 25.14
N ASN A 125 0.38 4.06 26.05
CA ASN A 125 0.39 3.23 27.24
C ASN A 125 -0.73 3.60 28.23
N GLU A 126 -1.03 4.88 28.39
CA GLU A 126 -2.00 5.37 29.38
C GLU A 126 -3.45 5.38 28.86
N LYS A 127 -3.64 5.74 27.57
CA LYS A 127 -4.97 6.06 26.99
C LYS A 127 -5.31 5.25 25.75
N GLY A 128 -4.41 4.36 25.32
CA GLY A 128 -4.63 3.48 24.18
C GLY A 128 -4.45 4.13 22.81
N LEU A 129 -4.70 3.31 21.78
CA LEU A 129 -4.34 3.61 20.39
C LEU A 129 -5.14 4.79 19.78
N ASP A 130 -6.42 4.95 20.17
CA ASP A 130 -7.27 6.01 19.63
C ASP A 130 -6.90 7.40 20.19
N ALA A 131 -6.42 7.45 21.45
CA ALA A 131 -5.83 8.67 21.99
C ALA A 131 -4.54 9.05 21.26
N LYS A 132 -3.67 8.07 20.97
CA LYS A 132 -2.46 8.27 20.16
C LYS A 132 -2.81 8.83 18.77
N ARG A 133 -3.81 8.25 18.09
CA ARG A 133 -4.29 8.73 16.78
C ARG A 133 -4.80 10.17 16.82
N ARG A 134 -5.52 10.57 17.87
CA ARG A 134 -5.97 11.96 18.04
C ARG A 134 -4.78 12.92 18.22
N ALA A 135 -3.82 12.56 19.07
CA ALA A 135 -2.61 13.35 19.27
C ALA A 135 -1.78 13.51 17.98
N ILE A 136 -1.69 12.45 17.16
CA ILE A 136 -1.03 12.51 15.84
C ILE A 136 -1.70 13.54 14.94
N ARG A 137 -3.04 13.58 14.88
CA ARG A 137 -3.77 14.57 14.05
C ARG A 137 -3.48 16.01 14.50
N GLU A 138 -3.36 16.25 15.81
CA GLU A 138 -2.98 17.57 16.33
C GLU A 138 -1.55 17.95 15.93
N ILE A 139 -0.62 17.00 15.93
CA ILE A 139 0.76 17.22 15.48
C ILE A 139 0.78 17.53 13.98
N ILE A 140 0.08 16.75 13.16
CA ILE A 140 -0.06 17.00 11.71
C ILE A 140 -0.64 18.40 11.46
N ALA A 141 -1.63 18.82 12.24
CA ALA A 141 -2.23 20.15 12.12
C ALA A 141 -1.27 21.30 12.44
N LYS A 142 -0.21 21.05 13.23
CA LYS A 142 0.87 22.00 13.46
C LYS A 142 1.91 21.96 12.35
N ILE A 143 2.29 20.77 11.89
CA ILE A 143 3.31 20.61 10.85
C ILE A 143 2.86 21.22 9.51
N LYS A 144 1.58 21.07 9.15
CA LYS A 144 1.04 21.58 7.87
C LYS A 144 1.17 23.09 7.67
N THR A 145 1.45 23.87 8.72
CA THR A 145 1.63 25.33 8.63
C THR A 145 3.09 25.71 8.35
N THR A 146 4.03 24.78 8.45
CA THR A 146 5.45 24.97 8.17
C THR A 146 5.67 25.27 6.67
N LYS A 147 6.16 26.48 6.37
CA LYS A 147 6.39 26.93 4.98
C LYS A 147 7.81 26.68 4.46
N LYS A 148 8.76 26.34 5.34
CA LYS A 148 10.17 26.14 5.00
C LYS A 148 10.70 24.91 5.75
N CYS A 149 11.39 24.03 5.05
CA CYS A 149 11.97 22.83 5.65
C CYS A 149 13.06 23.20 6.67
N PRO A 150 13.05 22.64 7.89
CA PRO A 150 14.10 22.90 8.89
C PRO A 150 15.44 22.20 8.57
N HIS A 151 15.50 21.33 7.55
CA HIS A 151 16.69 20.53 7.22
C HIS A 151 17.40 20.97 5.94
N CYS A 152 16.65 21.23 4.86
CA CYS A 152 17.21 21.62 3.55
C CYS A 152 16.72 22.98 3.07
N GLU A 153 15.99 23.72 3.93
CA GLU A 153 15.52 25.07 3.65
C GLU A 153 14.54 25.22 2.48
N SER A 154 14.10 24.13 1.85
CA SER A 154 13.20 24.24 0.71
C SER A 154 11.80 24.70 1.11
N LYS A 155 11.19 25.48 0.23
CA LYS A 155 9.85 26.03 0.41
C LYS A 155 8.81 24.91 0.28
N GLN A 156 7.90 24.85 1.25
CA GLN A 156 6.81 23.90 1.27
C GLN A 156 5.53 24.58 0.80
N PHE A 157 4.73 23.85 0.02
CA PHE A 157 3.50 24.34 -0.56
C PHE A 157 2.30 23.60 0.05
N LYS A 158 1.14 24.25 0.03
CA LYS A 158 -0.10 23.61 0.47
C LYS A 158 -0.52 22.57 -0.55
N ILE A 159 -0.76 21.36 -0.08
CA ILE A 159 -1.28 20.26 -0.91
C ILE A 159 -2.77 20.10 -0.62
N VAL A 160 -3.58 20.16 -1.68
CA VAL A 160 -5.04 19.99 -1.62
C VAL A 160 -5.43 18.71 -2.37
N ILE A 161 -6.44 18.02 -1.87
CA ILE A 161 -7.01 16.85 -2.53
C ILE A 161 -8.23 17.29 -3.32
N GLU A 162 -8.18 17.14 -4.63
CA GLU A 162 -9.36 17.15 -5.49
C GLU A 162 -9.85 15.71 -5.63
N LYS A 163 -11.08 15.45 -5.20
CA LYS A 163 -11.62 14.09 -5.17
C LYS A 163 -11.81 13.56 -6.60
N PRO A 164 -11.62 12.24 -6.83
CA PRO A 164 -11.36 11.22 -5.82
C PRO A 164 -9.89 11.05 -5.45
N THR A 165 -8.94 11.21 -6.38
CA THR A 165 -7.52 10.78 -6.19
C THR A 165 -6.48 11.82 -6.60
N ILE A 166 -6.89 13.06 -6.89
CA ILE A 166 -6.02 14.08 -7.46
C ILE A 166 -5.40 14.90 -6.32
N PHE A 167 -4.08 15.05 -6.35
CA PHE A 167 -3.32 15.90 -5.43
C PHE A 167 -2.84 17.12 -6.19
N ILE A 168 -3.04 18.31 -5.62
CA ILE A 168 -2.67 19.60 -6.23
C ILE A 168 -1.72 20.32 -5.29
N GLU A 169 -0.61 20.80 -5.84
CA GLU A 169 0.39 21.61 -5.17
C GLU A 169 0.75 22.79 -6.08
N ASN A 170 0.58 24.02 -5.57
CA ASN A 170 0.85 25.25 -6.34
C ASN A 170 0.17 25.26 -7.73
N ASP A 171 -1.13 24.96 -7.75
CA ASP A 171 -1.99 24.86 -8.94
C ASP A 171 -1.55 23.81 -9.98
N LYS A 172 -0.61 22.93 -9.61
CA LYS A 172 -0.14 21.82 -10.44
C LYS A 172 -0.55 20.49 -9.85
N ARG A 173 -1.00 19.58 -10.71
CA ARG A 173 -1.28 18.20 -10.34
C ARG A 173 0.03 17.46 -10.03
N ILE A 174 0.07 16.83 -8.86
CA ILE A 174 1.11 15.84 -8.53
C ILE A 174 0.66 14.48 -9.07
N PHE A 175 1.48 13.88 -9.94
CA PHE A 175 1.17 12.57 -10.52
C PHE A 175 1.55 11.43 -9.55
N PRO A 176 0.88 10.25 -9.62
CA PRO A 176 1.20 9.11 -8.76
C PRO A 176 2.66 8.68 -8.74
N ILE A 177 3.36 8.85 -9.87
CA ILE A 177 4.80 8.55 -9.98
C ILE A 177 5.65 9.50 -9.14
N GLU A 178 5.28 10.78 -9.11
CA GLU A 178 5.95 11.79 -8.31
C GLU A 178 5.63 11.61 -6.83
N ILE A 179 4.36 11.33 -6.48
CA ILE A 179 3.96 10.98 -5.11
C ILE A 179 4.82 9.81 -4.60
N ARG A 180 4.92 8.74 -5.40
CA ARG A 180 5.73 7.57 -5.06
C ARG A 180 7.20 7.96 -4.85
N SER A 181 7.79 8.71 -5.77
CA SER A 181 9.19 9.14 -5.66
C SER A 181 9.45 9.98 -4.41
N ARG A 182 8.51 10.85 -4.00
CA ARG A 182 8.62 11.61 -2.75
C ARG A 182 8.56 10.70 -1.53
N LEU A 183 7.62 9.75 -1.50
CA LEU A 183 7.45 8.83 -0.36
C LEU A 183 8.59 7.82 -0.22
N GLU A 184 9.24 7.43 -1.32
CA GLU A 184 10.42 6.55 -1.30
C GLU A 184 11.66 7.22 -0.66
N LYS A 185 11.68 8.55 -0.49
CA LYS A 185 12.75 9.27 0.21
C LYS A 185 12.57 9.29 1.74
N VAL A 186 11.38 8.96 2.24
CA VAL A 186 11.08 9.00 3.67
C VAL A 186 11.86 7.86 4.35
N SER A 187 12.64 8.20 5.36
CA SER A 187 13.38 7.22 6.15
C SER A 187 12.47 6.46 7.12
N ASP A 188 12.88 5.24 7.47
CA ASP A 188 12.24 4.42 8.50
C ASP A 188 12.28 5.05 9.92
#